data_AF-A0AAX4FRE4-F1
#
_entry.id   AF-A0AAX4FRE4-F1
#
_cell.length_a   1.000
_cell.length_b   1.000
_cell.length_c   1.000
_cell.angle_alpha   90.00
_cell.angle_beta   90.00
_cell.angle_gamma   90.00
#
_symmetry.space_group_name_H-M   'P 1'
#
loop_
_entity.id
_entity.type
_entity.pdbx_description
1 polymer ?
#
loop_
_entity_poly.entity_id
_entity_poly.type
_entity_poly.pdbx_seq_one_letter_code
_entity_poly.pdbx_strand_id
1 'polypeptide(L)'
;MSSKQGVPEADPDEKLEALAADQTPGAAAAQIREMARLQLDNKALKKRNLRVWSAFIVLSGLFVFALVAWLYLFPKYRYIPTTDNRAICEVSTENNPRITPGTLTEYAKDAVVNSYTYDYVNYREALNEAANRWYTQEGRRAFMNSLDSSGNLERVRRGRLILRAMTTRVPQLEEEGRRGAQRYWVVMVPIAIEFYSGGEPQPRSRQDFIASVTIVQTPPTATNLKGIAVDAVSLKPYITRR
;
A
#
# COMPACT_ATOMS: atom_id res chain seq x y z
N MET A 1 -75.19 -7.53 -49.84
CA MET A 1 -76.09 -8.34 -49.00
C MET A 1 -75.28 -9.50 -48.43
N SER A 2 -75.40 -9.73 -47.12
CA SER A 2 -74.82 -10.82 -46.30
C SER A 2 -73.63 -10.43 -45.39
N SER A 3 -74.01 -9.97 -44.20
CA SER A 3 -73.16 -9.73 -43.03
C SER A 3 -72.93 -11.05 -42.30
N LYS A 4 -71.66 -11.45 -42.11
CA LYS A 4 -71.29 -12.53 -41.17
C LYS A 4 -71.23 -11.92 -39.77
N GLN A 5 -72.23 -12.20 -38.94
CA GLN A 5 -72.20 -11.96 -37.51
C GLN A 5 -71.11 -12.85 -36.87
N GLY A 6 -70.08 -12.21 -36.32
CA GLY A 6 -69.10 -12.86 -35.43
C GLY A 6 -69.72 -13.03 -34.04
N VAL A 7 -69.81 -14.27 -33.57
CA VAL A 7 -70.17 -14.59 -32.19
C VAL A 7 -69.04 -14.10 -31.28
N PRO A 8 -69.31 -13.36 -30.19
CA PRO A 8 -68.26 -12.94 -29.26
C PRO A 8 -67.72 -14.19 -28.53
N GLU A 9 -66.44 -14.46 -28.70
CA GLU A 9 -65.75 -15.54 -28.00
C GLU A 9 -65.66 -15.18 -26.51
N ALA A 10 -66.48 -15.82 -25.67
CA ALA A 10 -66.49 -15.58 -24.23
C ALA A 10 -65.09 -15.79 -23.61
N ASP A 11 -64.73 -14.89 -22.68
CA ASP A 11 -63.43 -14.86 -22.01
C ASP A 11 -63.13 -16.26 -21.43
N PRO A 12 -61.95 -16.85 -21.66
CA PRO A 12 -61.57 -18.13 -21.06
C PRO A 12 -61.75 -18.18 -19.54
N ASP A 13 -61.74 -17.05 -18.83
CA ASP A 13 -62.04 -16.99 -17.40
C ASP A 13 -63.56 -17.15 -17.12
N GLU A 14 -64.43 -16.52 -17.91
CA GLU A 14 -65.90 -16.64 -17.84
C GLU A 14 -66.36 -18.07 -18.15
N LYS A 15 -65.70 -18.74 -19.11
CA LYS A 15 -65.96 -20.15 -19.42
C LYS A 15 -65.59 -21.09 -18.27
N LEU A 16 -64.51 -20.80 -17.53
CA LEU A 16 -64.08 -21.62 -16.39
C LEU A 16 -65.00 -21.41 -15.18
N GLU A 17 -65.48 -20.19 -14.96
CA GLU A 17 -66.47 -19.89 -13.93
C GLU A 17 -67.81 -20.57 -14.21
N ALA A 18 -68.28 -20.53 -15.48
CA ALA A 18 -69.49 -21.25 -15.91
C ALA A 18 -69.35 -22.77 -15.74
N LEU A 19 -68.19 -23.34 -16.05
CA LEU A 19 -67.90 -24.76 -15.86
C LEU A 19 -67.76 -25.15 -14.38
N ALA A 20 -67.29 -24.25 -13.51
CA ALA A 20 -67.22 -24.48 -12.07
C ALA A 20 -68.59 -24.41 -11.38
N ALA A 21 -69.53 -23.63 -11.93
CA ALA A 21 -70.87 -23.41 -11.40
C ALA A 21 -71.94 -24.39 -11.94
N ASP A 22 -71.58 -25.27 -12.89
CA ASP A 22 -72.52 -26.22 -13.50
C ASP A 22 -73.10 -27.20 -12.46
N GLN A 23 -74.38 -27.57 -12.60
CA GLN A 23 -75.10 -28.48 -11.69
C GLN A 23 -75.46 -29.82 -12.32
N THR A 24 -74.95 -30.11 -13.53
CA THR A 24 -75.19 -31.39 -14.21
C THR A 24 -74.82 -32.61 -13.34
N PRO A 25 -75.73 -33.59 -13.17
CA PRO A 25 -75.47 -34.78 -12.36
C PRO A 25 -74.59 -35.79 -13.11
N GLY A 26 -73.51 -36.25 -12.46
CA GLY A 26 -72.62 -37.30 -12.99
C GLY A 26 -71.19 -37.19 -12.47
N ALA A 27 -70.48 -38.32 -12.36
CA ALA A 27 -69.10 -38.35 -11.85
C ALA A 27 -68.11 -37.58 -12.74
N ALA A 28 -68.29 -37.65 -14.06
CA ALA A 28 -67.46 -36.90 -15.02
C ALA A 28 -67.68 -35.38 -14.92
N ALA A 29 -68.94 -34.94 -14.76
CA ALA A 29 -69.28 -33.53 -14.56
C ALA A 29 -68.72 -33.00 -13.22
N ALA A 30 -68.72 -33.81 -12.16
CA ALA A 30 -68.10 -33.46 -10.88
C ALA A 30 -66.58 -33.22 -11.01
N GLN A 31 -65.87 -34.08 -11.74
CA GLN A 31 -64.42 -33.92 -11.97
C GLN A 31 -64.10 -32.66 -12.79
N ILE A 32 -64.91 -32.33 -13.80
CA ILE A 32 -64.72 -31.13 -14.62
C ILE A 32 -64.88 -29.86 -13.78
N ARG A 33 -65.87 -29.82 -12.88
CA ARG A 33 -66.08 -28.71 -11.93
C ARG A 33 -64.90 -28.52 -11.00
N GLU A 34 -64.40 -29.61 -10.42
CA GLU A 34 -63.25 -29.57 -9.52
C GLU A 34 -61.99 -29.11 -10.24
N MET A 35 -61.75 -29.60 -11.46
CA MET A 35 -60.63 -29.15 -12.29
C MET A 35 -60.74 -27.67 -12.67
N ALA A 36 -61.94 -27.19 -13.03
CA ALA A 36 -62.18 -25.77 -13.34
C ALA A 36 -61.93 -24.88 -12.11
N ARG A 37 -62.38 -25.32 -10.93
CA ARG A 37 -62.13 -24.63 -9.65
C ARG A 37 -60.64 -24.59 -9.30
N LEU A 38 -59.93 -25.71 -9.43
CA LEU A 38 -58.49 -25.77 -9.21
C LEU A 38 -57.72 -24.89 -10.20
N GLN A 39 -58.17 -24.77 -11.45
CA GLN A 39 -57.56 -23.88 -12.43
C GLN A 39 -57.77 -22.40 -12.07
N LEU A 40 -58.94 -22.03 -11.56
CA LEU A 40 -59.21 -20.68 -11.05
C LEU A 40 -58.33 -20.35 -9.83
N ASP A 41 -58.22 -21.27 -8.87
CA ASP A 41 -57.37 -21.10 -7.69
C ASP A 41 -55.89 -20.99 -8.05
N ASN A 42 -55.39 -21.83 -8.97
CA ASN A 42 -54.01 -21.73 -9.47
C ASN A 42 -53.74 -20.41 -10.19
N LYS A 43 -54.69 -19.90 -10.99
CA LYS A 43 -54.58 -18.57 -11.63
C LYS A 43 -54.53 -17.46 -10.59
N ALA A 44 -55.38 -17.51 -9.57
CA ALA A 44 -55.40 -16.54 -8.48
C ALA A 44 -54.08 -16.55 -7.67
N LEU A 45 -53.55 -17.74 -7.35
CA LEU A 45 -52.25 -17.92 -6.70
C LEU A 45 -51.11 -17.39 -7.56
N LYS A 46 -51.12 -17.65 -8.88
CA LYS A 46 -50.12 -17.11 -9.82
C LYS A 46 -50.15 -15.58 -9.87
N LYS A 47 -51.34 -14.95 -9.91
CA LYS A 47 -51.48 -13.48 -9.85
C LYS A 47 -50.98 -12.90 -8.52
N ARG A 48 -51.14 -13.59 -7.39
CA ARG A 48 -50.60 -13.17 -6.08
C ARG A 48 -49.08 -13.30 -6.04
N ASN A 49 -48.55 -14.43 -6.50
CA ASN A 49 -47.11 -14.67 -6.54
C ASN A 49 -46.43 -13.63 -7.45
N LEU A 50 -46.99 -13.36 -8.63
CA LEU A 50 -46.45 -12.36 -9.55
C LEU A 50 -46.35 -10.97 -8.91
N ARG A 51 -47.35 -10.56 -8.11
CA ARG A 51 -47.32 -9.28 -7.37
C ARG A 51 -46.22 -9.24 -6.31
N VAL A 52 -46.02 -10.33 -5.57
CA VAL A 52 -44.96 -10.44 -4.57
C VAL A 52 -43.58 -10.41 -5.22
N TRP A 53 -43.39 -11.16 -6.31
CA TRP A 53 -42.13 -11.17 -7.06
C TRP A 53 -41.85 -9.81 -7.71
N SER A 54 -42.85 -9.12 -8.26
CA SER A 54 -42.66 -7.78 -8.81
C SER A 54 -42.26 -6.77 -7.72
N ALA A 55 -42.87 -6.84 -6.53
CA ALA A 55 -42.51 -5.97 -5.41
C ALA A 55 -41.08 -6.22 -4.93
N PHE A 56 -40.66 -7.49 -4.86
CA PHE A 56 -39.30 -7.87 -4.48
C PHE A 56 -38.25 -7.35 -5.47
N ILE A 57 -38.52 -7.47 -6.78
CA ILE A 57 -37.62 -6.96 -7.84
C ILE A 57 -37.46 -5.44 -7.73
N VAL A 58 -38.57 -4.71 -7.53
CA VAL A 58 -38.52 -3.24 -7.40
C VAL A 58 -37.73 -2.82 -6.15
N LEU A 59 -37.99 -3.45 -5.00
CA LEU A 59 -37.28 -3.14 -3.75
C LEU A 59 -35.78 -3.46 -3.84
N SER A 60 -35.43 -4.60 -4.44
CA SER A 60 -34.04 -4.99 -4.67
C SER A 60 -33.33 -4.01 -5.61
N GLY A 61 -33.98 -3.58 -6.69
CA GLY A 61 -33.44 -2.57 -7.60
C GLY A 61 -33.18 -1.23 -6.90
N LEU A 62 -34.10 -0.79 -6.05
CA LEU A 62 -33.96 0.44 -5.25
C LEU A 62 -32.78 0.37 -4.28
N PHE A 63 -32.58 -0.80 -3.64
CA PHE A 63 -31.46 -1.04 -2.73
C PHE A 63 -30.11 -1.02 -3.46
N VAL A 64 -30.02 -1.67 -4.62
CA VAL A 64 -28.80 -1.66 -5.45
C VAL A 64 -28.50 -0.24 -5.93
N PHE A 65 -29.52 0.51 -6.36
CA PHE A 65 -29.35 1.90 -6.77
C PHE A 65 -28.82 2.78 -5.63
N ALA A 66 -29.36 2.64 -4.42
CA ALA A 66 -28.90 3.37 -3.24
C ALA A 66 -27.44 3.03 -2.89
N LEU A 67 -27.04 1.75 -2.98
CA LEU A 67 -25.64 1.34 -2.77
C LEU A 67 -24.69 1.92 -3.82
N VAL A 68 -25.08 1.90 -5.10
CA VAL A 68 -24.28 2.48 -6.17
C VAL A 68 -24.15 3.99 -5.97
N ALA A 69 -25.25 4.70 -5.70
CA ALA A 69 -25.24 6.13 -5.40
C ALA A 69 -24.33 6.45 -4.20
N TRP A 70 -24.38 5.66 -3.12
CA TRP A 70 -23.49 5.81 -1.96
C TRP A 70 -22.02 5.68 -2.34
N LEU A 71 -21.66 4.67 -3.14
CA LEU A 71 -20.28 4.47 -3.61
C LEU A 71 -19.81 5.61 -4.52
N TYR A 72 -20.70 6.20 -5.30
CA TYR A 72 -20.41 7.36 -6.16
C TYR A 72 -20.32 8.68 -5.40
N LEU A 73 -21.20 8.92 -4.42
CA LEU A 73 -21.25 10.14 -3.60
C LEU A 73 -20.15 10.17 -2.55
N PHE A 74 -19.75 9.01 -2.03
CA PHE A 74 -18.69 8.86 -1.04
C PHE A 74 -17.55 7.97 -1.56
N PRO A 75 -16.77 8.43 -2.56
CA PRO A 75 -15.62 7.69 -3.02
C PRO A 75 -14.57 7.63 -1.89
N LYS A 76 -14.34 6.43 -1.36
CA LYS A 76 -13.40 6.16 -0.24
C LYS A 76 -11.94 6.51 -0.57
N TYR A 77 -11.63 6.66 -1.85
CA TYR A 77 -10.28 6.97 -2.33
C TYR A 77 -10.29 8.31 -3.06
N ARG A 78 -10.11 9.39 -2.30
CA ARG A 78 -9.66 10.65 -2.88
C ARG A 78 -8.16 10.49 -3.15
N TYR A 79 -7.81 9.96 -4.33
CA TYR A 79 -6.43 10.02 -4.80
C TYR A 79 -6.14 11.49 -5.07
N ILE A 80 -5.39 12.13 -4.19
CA ILE A 80 -4.76 13.41 -4.49
C ILE A 80 -3.45 13.01 -5.17
N PRO A 81 -3.34 13.09 -6.51
CA PRO A 81 -2.05 12.96 -7.15
C PRO A 81 -1.22 14.19 -6.76
N THR A 82 -0.54 14.16 -5.61
CA THR A 82 0.49 15.14 -5.31
C THR A 82 1.68 14.81 -6.20
N THR A 83 1.65 15.36 -7.42
CA THR A 83 2.83 15.44 -8.28
C THR A 83 3.93 16.27 -7.60
N ASP A 84 3.53 17.12 -6.65
CA ASP A 84 4.40 17.85 -5.73
C ASP A 84 3.74 17.89 -4.33
N ASN A 85 4.45 17.45 -3.29
CA ASN A 85 3.98 17.41 -1.90
C ASN A 85 3.85 18.80 -1.26
N ARG A 86 4.14 19.88 -1.98
CA ARG A 86 3.99 21.27 -1.52
C ARG A 86 2.56 21.69 -1.15
N ALA A 87 1.53 21.00 -1.64
CA ALA A 87 0.15 21.40 -1.44
C ALA A 87 -0.45 21.03 -0.07
N ILE A 88 0.26 20.24 0.76
CA ILE A 88 -0.19 19.89 2.12
C ILE A 88 0.83 20.46 3.09
N CYS A 89 0.59 21.71 3.52
CA CYS A 89 1.34 22.41 4.56
C CYS A 89 2.86 22.20 4.45
N GLU A 90 3.54 22.97 3.60
CA GLU A 90 5.00 23.06 3.66
C GLU A 90 5.38 23.54 5.06
N VAL A 91 5.68 22.61 5.97
CA VAL A 91 6.18 22.92 7.31
C VAL A 91 7.53 23.56 7.04
N SER A 92 7.59 24.89 7.09
CA SER A 92 8.78 25.64 6.72
C SER A 92 9.98 25.04 7.45
N THR A 93 10.96 24.55 6.68
CA THR A 93 12.18 23.94 7.20
C THR A 93 13.09 24.96 7.90
N GLU A 94 12.82 26.26 7.70
CA GLU A 94 13.57 27.41 8.19
C GLU A 94 13.74 27.40 9.72
N ASN A 95 12.68 27.06 10.47
CA ASN A 95 12.66 27.05 11.94
C ASN A 95 12.09 25.73 12.48
N ASN A 96 12.65 24.60 12.06
CA ASN A 96 12.18 23.30 12.56
C ASN A 96 12.89 22.95 13.89
N PRO A 97 12.24 23.03 15.07
CA PRO A 97 12.82 22.61 16.35
C PRO A 97 13.12 21.09 16.42
N ARG A 98 12.82 20.34 15.36
CA ARG A 98 13.01 18.87 15.29
C ARG A 98 14.45 18.42 15.00
N ILE A 99 15.35 19.30 14.56
CA ILE A 99 16.73 18.91 14.23
C ILE A 99 17.66 19.32 15.38
N THR A 100 17.84 18.40 16.33
CA THR A 100 18.82 18.54 17.42
C THR A 100 20.15 17.86 17.07
N PRO A 101 21.28 18.25 17.68
CA PRO A 101 22.55 17.55 17.50
C PRO A 101 22.46 16.06 17.80
N GLY A 102 21.71 15.67 18.84
CA GLY A 102 21.46 14.26 19.16
C GLY A 102 20.68 13.52 18.07
N THR A 103 19.74 14.19 17.40
CA THR A 103 19.02 13.60 16.26
C THR A 103 19.95 13.39 15.07
N LEU A 104 20.86 14.32 14.81
CA LEU A 104 21.83 14.23 13.72
C LEU A 104 22.86 13.13 13.97
N THR A 105 23.39 13.02 15.20
CA THR A 105 24.36 11.99 15.56
C THR A 105 23.76 10.59 15.51
N GLU A 106 22.53 10.42 16.01
CA GLU A 106 21.78 9.16 15.92
C GLU A 106 21.49 8.79 14.46
N TYR A 107 21.05 9.75 13.64
CA TYR A 107 20.76 9.53 12.22
C TYR A 107 22.03 9.15 11.43
N ALA A 108 23.16 9.84 11.68
CA ALA A 108 24.44 9.52 11.06
C ALA A 108 24.94 8.13 11.46
N LYS A 109 24.82 7.79 12.76
CA LYS A 109 25.16 6.47 13.29
C LYS A 109 24.40 5.38 12.54
N ASP A 110 23.08 5.48 12.52
CA ASP A 110 22.23 4.46 11.92
C ASP A 110 22.48 4.36 10.41
N ALA A 111 22.62 5.49 9.73
CA ALA A 111 22.93 5.50 8.30
C ALA A 111 24.23 4.76 7.99
N VAL A 112 25.31 5.06 8.72
CA VAL A 112 26.63 4.41 8.51
C VAL A 112 26.58 2.93 8.86
N VAL A 113 26.05 2.57 10.03
CA VAL A 113 26.00 1.17 10.47
C VAL A 113 25.21 0.31 9.49
N ASN A 114 24.04 0.77 9.03
CA ASN A 114 23.23 0.04 8.05
C ASN A 114 23.87 0.01 6.66
N SER A 115 24.63 1.05 6.27
CA SER A 115 25.31 1.08 4.97
C SER A 115 26.46 0.09 4.87
N TYR A 116 27.11 -0.23 5.99
CA TYR A 116 28.27 -1.13 6.06
C TYR A 116 27.97 -2.44 6.81
N THR A 117 26.70 -2.85 6.85
CA THR A 117 26.27 -4.15 7.40
C THR A 117 25.48 -4.92 6.36
N TYR A 118 26.08 -5.97 5.79
CA TYR A 118 25.45 -6.81 4.77
C TYR A 118 26.19 -8.14 4.59
N ASP A 119 25.49 -9.13 4.04
CA ASP A 119 26.02 -10.48 3.76
C ASP A 119 26.21 -10.72 2.26
N TYR A 120 27.09 -11.65 1.88
CA TYR A 120 27.28 -12.10 0.50
C TYR A 120 25.99 -12.58 -0.17
N VAL A 121 24.99 -13.03 0.62
CA VAL A 121 23.67 -13.45 0.13
C VAL A 121 22.73 -12.26 -0.10
N ASN A 122 22.59 -11.38 0.90
CA ASN A 122 21.54 -10.35 0.92
C ASN A 122 22.04 -8.92 0.62
N TYR A 123 23.30 -8.75 0.20
CA TYR A 123 23.90 -7.44 -0.02
C TYR A 123 23.07 -6.50 -0.89
N ARG A 124 22.42 -7.02 -1.95
CA ARG A 124 21.63 -6.20 -2.87
C ARG A 124 20.46 -5.53 -2.15
N GLU A 125 19.74 -6.30 -1.35
CA GLU A 125 18.59 -5.80 -0.60
C GLU A 125 19.03 -4.84 0.51
N ALA A 126 20.02 -5.24 1.31
CA ALA A 126 20.55 -4.42 2.40
C ALA A 126 21.09 -3.06 1.91
N LEU A 127 21.88 -3.05 0.83
CA LEU A 127 22.43 -1.83 0.26
C LEU A 127 21.34 -0.94 -0.34
N ASN A 128 20.35 -1.52 -1.03
CA ASN A 128 19.25 -0.75 -1.60
C ASN A 128 18.34 -0.17 -0.50
N GLU A 129 18.07 -0.92 0.56
CA GLU A 129 17.31 -0.43 1.71
C GLU A 129 18.04 0.72 2.39
N ALA A 130 19.33 0.56 2.68
CA ALA A 130 20.15 1.60 3.28
C ALA A 130 20.20 2.86 2.38
N ALA A 131 20.47 2.68 1.09
CA ALA A 131 20.50 3.74 0.10
C ALA A 131 19.18 4.53 0.03
N ASN A 132 18.04 3.84 -0.01
CA ASN A 132 16.74 4.49 -0.17
C ASN A 132 16.24 5.14 1.12
N ARG A 133 16.62 4.61 2.29
CA ARG A 133 16.15 5.09 3.59
C ARG A 133 16.95 6.29 4.10
N TRP A 134 18.26 6.29 3.89
CA TRP A 134 19.16 7.22 4.56
C TRP A 134 19.71 8.32 3.66
N TYR A 135 19.76 8.13 2.34
CA TYR A 135 20.51 9.03 1.45
C TYR A 135 19.62 9.93 0.60
N THR A 136 20.17 11.08 0.19
CA THR A 136 19.67 11.84 -0.95
C THR A 136 19.87 11.08 -2.26
N GLN A 137 19.25 11.53 -3.35
CA GLN A 137 19.46 10.89 -4.65
C GLN A 137 20.93 10.99 -5.09
N GLU A 138 21.55 12.14 -4.86
CA GLU A 138 22.96 12.43 -5.12
C GLU A 138 23.87 11.60 -4.21
N GLY A 139 23.60 11.59 -2.90
CA GLY A 139 24.37 10.84 -1.93
C GLY A 139 24.30 9.34 -2.13
N ARG A 140 23.15 8.83 -2.60
CA ARG A 140 23.04 7.44 -3.02
C ARG A 140 23.98 7.11 -4.18
N ARG A 141 24.05 7.96 -5.21
CA ARG A 141 24.97 7.75 -6.34
C ARG A 141 26.42 7.77 -5.85
N ALA A 142 26.77 8.73 -5.00
CA ALA A 142 28.10 8.86 -4.42
C ALA A 142 28.49 7.64 -3.57
N PHE A 143 27.57 7.14 -2.74
CA PHE A 143 27.76 5.96 -1.91
C PHE A 143 27.96 4.68 -2.75
N MET A 144 27.14 4.48 -3.79
CA MET A 144 27.31 3.30 -4.66
C MET A 144 28.64 3.36 -5.42
N ASN A 145 29.05 4.54 -5.90
CA ASN A 145 30.34 4.72 -6.55
C ASN A 145 31.52 4.48 -5.59
N SER A 146 31.42 4.92 -4.33
CA SER A 146 32.46 4.68 -3.32
C SER A 146 32.54 3.20 -2.94
N LEU A 147 31.40 2.50 -2.91
CA LEU A 147 31.35 1.07 -2.67
C LEU A 147 32.02 0.28 -3.79
N ASP A 148 31.72 0.61 -5.05
CA ASP A 148 32.30 -0.04 -6.21
C ASP A 148 33.82 0.20 -6.30
N SER A 149 34.27 1.45 -6.09
CA SER A 149 35.71 1.79 -6.12
C SER A 149 36.51 1.19 -4.97
N SER A 150 35.88 0.95 -3.81
CA SER A 150 36.56 0.34 -2.65
C SER A 150 36.93 -1.15 -2.85
N GLY A 151 36.25 -1.86 -3.76
CA GLY A 151 36.39 -3.31 -3.93
C GLY A 151 35.91 -4.15 -2.73
N ASN A 152 35.37 -3.53 -1.67
CA ASN A 152 34.90 -4.24 -0.48
C ASN A 152 33.72 -5.15 -0.80
N LEU A 153 32.78 -4.69 -1.62
CA LEU A 153 31.66 -5.52 -2.04
C LEU A 153 32.13 -6.77 -2.80
N GLU A 154 33.11 -6.60 -3.68
CA GLU A 154 33.68 -7.73 -4.43
C GLU A 154 34.44 -8.70 -3.53
N ARG A 155 35.13 -8.19 -2.50
CA ARG A 155 35.75 -9.01 -1.46
C ARG A 155 34.71 -9.82 -0.67
N VAL A 156 33.59 -9.21 -0.30
CA VAL A 156 32.48 -9.88 0.40
C VAL A 156 31.89 -10.99 -0.47
N ARG A 157 31.63 -10.71 -1.75
CA ARG A 157 31.06 -11.68 -2.70
C ARG A 157 31.98 -12.87 -2.97
N ARG A 158 33.25 -12.61 -3.31
CA ARG A 158 34.22 -13.68 -3.61
C ARG A 158 34.59 -14.48 -2.37
N GLY A 159 34.71 -13.82 -1.23
CA GLY A 159 35.08 -14.45 0.04
C GLY A 159 33.92 -15.10 0.79
N ARG A 160 32.67 -14.98 0.31
CA ARG A 160 31.46 -15.39 1.04
C ARG A 160 31.45 -14.89 2.49
N LEU A 161 31.75 -13.60 2.64
CA LEU A 161 31.91 -12.96 3.95
C LEU A 161 30.62 -12.25 4.36
N ILE A 162 30.51 -11.96 5.66
CA ILE A 162 29.53 -11.05 6.22
C ILE A 162 30.27 -9.80 6.67
N LEU A 163 29.87 -8.63 6.18
CA LEU A 163 30.36 -7.34 6.65
C LEU A 163 29.48 -6.85 7.78
N ARG A 164 30.08 -6.46 8.90
CA ARG A 164 29.37 -5.85 10.03
C ARG A 164 30.07 -4.58 10.46
N ALA A 165 29.32 -3.49 10.55
CA ALA A 165 29.78 -2.25 11.12
C ALA A 165 29.19 -2.04 12.51
N MET A 166 29.99 -1.49 13.41
CA MET A 166 29.56 -1.10 14.75
C MET A 166 30.22 0.20 15.16
N THR A 167 29.54 1.02 15.96
CA THR A 167 30.15 2.22 16.53
C THR A 167 31.14 1.86 17.63
N THR A 168 32.34 2.43 17.57
CA THR A 168 33.37 2.26 18.60
C THR A 168 33.32 3.35 19.66
N ARG A 169 32.78 4.54 19.33
CA ARG A 169 32.59 5.67 20.23
C ARG A 169 31.33 6.45 19.88
N VAL A 170 30.98 7.40 20.74
CA VAL A 170 29.83 8.30 20.56
C VAL A 170 30.07 9.21 19.34
N PRO A 171 29.16 9.27 18.37
CA PRO A 171 29.28 10.19 17.24
C PRO A 171 29.22 11.66 17.68
N GLN A 172 29.92 12.53 16.97
CA GLN A 172 30.02 13.96 17.30
C GLN A 172 29.68 14.81 16.08
N LEU A 173 28.94 15.89 16.30
CA LEU A 173 28.74 16.93 15.29
C LEU A 173 30.02 17.76 15.20
N GLU A 174 30.66 17.78 14.03
CA GLU A 174 31.91 18.48 13.78
C GLU A 174 31.65 19.88 13.21
N GLU A 175 30.76 19.94 12.22
CA GLU A 175 30.49 21.16 11.47
C GLU A 175 28.99 21.33 11.24
N GLU A 176 28.51 22.57 11.30
CA GLU A 176 27.20 22.96 10.82
C GLU A 176 27.31 24.20 9.95
N GLY A 177 26.53 24.25 8.86
CA GLY A 177 26.62 25.33 7.91
C GLY A 177 25.44 25.41 6.96
N ARG A 178 25.56 26.28 5.95
CA ARG A 178 24.59 26.46 4.88
C ARG A 178 25.29 26.49 3.53
N ARG A 179 24.77 25.74 2.56
CA ARG A 179 25.13 25.81 1.14
C ARG A 179 23.98 26.49 0.40
N GLY A 180 24.09 27.80 0.21
CA GLY A 180 22.96 28.61 -0.26
C GLY A 180 21.83 28.62 0.77
N ALA A 181 20.61 28.22 0.37
CA ALA A 181 19.46 28.11 1.26
C ALA A 181 19.43 26.77 2.06
N GLN A 182 20.23 25.78 1.67
CA GLN A 182 20.19 24.44 2.28
C GLN A 182 21.14 24.34 3.47
N ARG A 183 20.63 23.92 4.64
CA ARG A 183 21.48 23.62 5.80
C ARG A 183 22.18 22.27 5.61
N TYR A 184 23.42 22.19 6.07
CA TYR A 184 24.18 20.95 6.14
C TYR A 184 24.87 20.79 7.49
N TRP A 185 25.17 19.55 7.82
CA TRP A 185 25.86 19.15 9.03
C TRP A 185 26.87 18.06 8.68
N VAL A 186 28.04 18.09 9.31
CA VAL A 186 29.05 17.04 9.19
C VAL A 186 29.16 16.36 10.54
N VAL A 187 28.85 15.06 10.56
CA VAL A 187 28.92 14.23 11.76
C VAL A 187 30.06 13.24 11.60
N MET A 188 30.95 13.20 12.59
CA MET A 188 31.96 12.16 12.70
C MET A 188 31.40 10.97 13.48
N VAL A 189 31.43 9.79 12.85
CA VAL A 189 30.99 8.52 13.43
C VAL A 189 32.19 7.56 13.50
N PRO A 190 32.80 7.37 14.69
CA PRO A 190 33.84 6.36 14.87
C PRO A 190 33.23 4.96 14.79
N ILE A 191 33.68 4.15 13.83
CA ILE A 191 33.17 2.81 13.58
C ILE A 191 34.30 1.77 13.50
N ALA A 192 33.97 0.52 13.76
CA ALA A 192 34.76 -0.65 13.40
C ALA A 192 34.00 -1.41 12.32
N ILE A 193 34.71 -1.78 11.26
CA ILE A 193 34.20 -2.67 10.20
C ILE A 193 34.89 -4.02 10.36
N GLU A 194 34.08 -5.05 10.52
CA GLU A 194 34.51 -6.42 10.73
C GLU A 194 34.00 -7.32 9.60
N PHE A 195 34.88 -8.20 9.15
CA PHE A 195 34.55 -9.24 8.16
C PHE A 195 34.47 -10.58 8.88
N TYR A 196 33.35 -11.28 8.73
CA TYR A 196 33.16 -12.62 9.26
C TYR A 196 33.10 -13.64 8.13
N SER A 197 33.61 -14.84 8.38
CA SER A 197 33.31 -16.01 7.56
C SER A 197 32.09 -16.71 8.16
N GLY A 198 31.18 -17.22 7.33
CA GLY A 198 29.95 -17.86 7.79
C GLY A 198 30.22 -18.93 8.85
N GLY A 199 29.60 -18.81 10.03
CA GLY A 199 29.72 -19.76 11.14
C GLY A 199 30.90 -19.53 12.10
N GLU A 200 31.81 -18.58 11.83
CA GLU A 200 32.91 -18.26 12.75
C GLU A 200 32.49 -17.17 13.77
N PRO A 201 32.74 -17.36 15.08
CA PRO A 201 32.39 -16.38 16.11
C PRO A 201 33.34 -15.17 16.14
N GLN A 202 34.53 -15.30 15.56
CA GLN A 202 35.55 -14.25 15.54
C GLN A 202 35.65 -13.62 14.14
N PRO A 203 35.89 -12.30 14.06
CA PRO A 203 36.08 -11.64 12.78
C PRO A 203 37.43 -12.04 12.15
N ARG A 204 37.41 -12.33 10.85
CA ARG A 204 38.61 -12.58 10.02
C ARG A 204 39.52 -11.36 9.95
N SER A 205 38.93 -10.17 9.92
CA SER A 205 39.65 -8.91 9.95
C SER A 205 38.77 -7.81 10.52
N ARG A 206 39.38 -6.95 11.33
CA ARG A 206 38.77 -5.74 11.87
C ARG A 206 39.58 -4.53 11.44
N GLN A 207 38.89 -3.46 11.05
CA GLN A 207 39.51 -2.17 10.75
C GLN A 207 38.67 -1.05 11.37
N ASP A 208 39.33 -0.13 12.05
CA ASP A 208 38.68 1.02 12.67
C ASP A 208 38.73 2.23 11.72
N PHE A 209 37.61 2.95 11.61
CA PHE A 209 37.44 4.12 10.76
C PHE A 209 36.76 5.27 11.51
N ILE A 210 36.99 6.49 11.04
CA ILE A 210 36.08 7.61 11.29
C ILE A 210 35.30 7.83 10.00
N ALA A 211 33.98 7.62 10.07
CA ALA A 211 33.09 7.99 9.00
C ALA A 211 32.72 9.48 9.13
N SER A 212 33.05 10.28 8.13
CA SER A 212 32.54 11.65 8.01
C SER A 212 31.27 11.61 7.17
N VAL A 213 30.15 11.94 7.81
CA VAL A 213 28.79 11.87 7.26
C VAL A 213 28.28 13.28 7.05
N THR A 214 28.08 13.68 5.80
CA THR A 214 27.45 14.95 5.47
C THR A 214 25.94 14.73 5.37
N ILE A 215 25.20 15.36 6.28
CA ILE A 215 23.74 15.38 6.30
C ILE A 215 23.28 16.72 5.74
N VAL A 216 22.27 16.71 4.89
CA VAL A 216 21.62 17.91 4.37
C VAL A 216 20.15 17.94 4.75
N GLN A 217 19.61 19.14 4.87
CA GLN A 217 18.19 19.35 5.08
C GLN A 217 17.43 19.08 3.78
N THR A 218 16.36 18.29 3.86
CA THR A 218 15.46 17.98 2.74
C THR A 218 14.02 18.32 3.13
N PRO A 219 13.14 18.66 2.16
CA PRO A 219 11.71 18.80 2.43
C PRO A 219 11.18 17.53 3.10
N PRO A 220 10.43 17.64 4.22
CA PRO A 220 9.82 16.48 4.85
C PRO A 220 8.84 15.78 3.91
N THR A 221 8.90 14.46 3.86
CA THR A 221 7.97 13.62 3.09
C THR A 221 7.30 12.60 4.01
N ALA A 222 6.27 11.90 3.52
CA ALA A 222 5.62 10.83 4.29
C ALA A 222 6.60 9.73 4.75
N THR A 223 7.67 9.50 3.98
CA THR A 223 8.71 8.52 4.28
C THR A 223 9.91 9.11 5.03
N ASN A 224 10.15 10.43 4.92
CA ASN A 224 11.19 11.15 5.66
C ASN A 224 10.59 12.30 6.47
N LEU A 225 10.00 11.96 7.62
CA LEU A 225 9.37 12.92 8.52
C LEU A 225 10.38 13.87 9.21
N LYS A 226 11.65 13.45 9.33
CA LYS A 226 12.72 14.26 9.94
C LYS A 226 13.18 15.38 9.02
N GLY A 227 13.02 15.24 7.70
CA GLY A 227 13.46 16.23 6.71
C GLY A 227 14.99 16.37 6.66
N ILE A 228 15.71 15.28 6.89
CA ILE A 228 17.17 15.20 6.77
C ILE A 228 17.54 13.96 5.99
N ALA A 229 18.64 14.01 5.24
CA ALA A 229 19.16 12.89 4.49
C ALA A 229 20.69 12.99 4.34
N VAL A 230 21.36 11.86 4.17
CA VAL A 230 22.80 11.78 3.95
C VAL A 230 23.13 12.13 2.51
N ASP A 231 23.98 13.13 2.32
CA ASP A 231 24.48 13.57 1.01
C ASP A 231 25.83 12.95 0.66
N ALA A 232 26.65 12.63 1.66
CA ALA A 232 27.91 11.94 1.43
C ALA A 232 28.36 11.18 2.68
N VAL A 233 29.06 10.06 2.45
CA VAL A 233 29.80 9.34 3.49
C VAL A 233 31.20 9.08 2.99
N SER A 234 32.20 9.45 3.79
CA SER A 234 33.59 9.12 3.54
C SER A 234 34.20 8.42 4.75
N LEU A 235 34.96 7.35 4.51
CA LEU A 235 35.66 6.61 5.57
C LEU A 235 37.13 7.01 5.58
N LYS A 236 37.65 7.37 6.75
CA LYS A 236 39.09 7.62 6.98
C LYS A 236 39.62 6.60 7.99
N PRO A 237 40.74 5.91 7.73
CA PRO A 237 41.33 4.99 8.70
C PRO A 237 41.56 5.67 10.04
N TYR A 238 41.14 5.04 11.13
CA TYR A 238 41.35 5.56 12.48
C TYR A 238 42.66 5.00 13.05
N ILE A 239 43.71 5.80 13.03
CA ILE A 239 44.98 5.45 13.67
C ILE A 239 44.96 6.00 15.09
N THR A 240 44.77 5.13 16.08
CA THR A 240 45.04 5.51 17.47
C THR A 240 46.54 5.76 17.61
N ARG A 241 46.97 7.01 17.83
CA ARG A 241 48.31 7.24 18.39
C ARG A 241 48.32 6.58 19.77
N ARG A 242 49.07 5.49 19.90
CA ARG A 242 49.46 4.93 21.20
C ARG A 242 50.46 5.86 21.87
#